data_AF-A0A922F110-F1
#
_entry.id   AF-A0A922F110-F1
#
_cell.length_a   1.000
_cell.length_b   1.000
_cell.length_c   1.000
_cell.angle_alpha   90.00
_cell.angle_beta   90.00
_cell.angle_gamma   90.00
#
_symmetry.space_group_name_H-M   'P 1'
#
loop_
_entity.id
_entity.type
_entity.pdbx_description
1 polymer ?
#
loop_
_entity_poly.entity_id
_entity_poly.type
_entity_poly.pdbx_seq_one_letter_code
_entity_poly.pdbx_strand_id
1 'polypeptide(L)'
;MCSESPESSQHQIVQLPDFPGGVEAFELCAKFCYGITITLSAYNIVSARCAAEYLQMTEDVEKGNLIYKLEVFFNSCILHGWKDSIVTLQSTKAFPLWSEDLEITSRCIEAIALKVLIHPSKVNLSHSYSRRGRDDISCNGAESQRHKPESKGWWAEDIAELGIDLYWRTIIAIKSGGRVPSSLLGDALKIYASRWLPNISRDGIINKQAASDSEADSSSEVISKHRLILESLVSLLPAEKGAVSSCFLLKLLKAANILNASSSSKMELARRVGLQLEEARVSDLLIPSLSYSNDTLYDVDIVMTILEQFKLQGQSPPTSPPRSKLGFERRRSRSAENIDFEFQESRRSSSASHSSKLKVAKLVDGYLQEIARDVNLPLSKFIAIAEAIPLFARLDHDDLYRAIDIYLKVN
;
A
#
# COMPACT_ATOMS: atom_id res chain seq x y z
N MET A 1 50.96 18.76 35.55
CA MET A 1 52.22 19.38 35.06
C MET A 1 52.05 19.65 33.57
N CYS A 2 51.26 20.67 33.23
CA CYS A 2 51.17 21.16 31.85
C CYS A 2 52.04 22.40 31.80
N SER A 3 53.09 22.33 30.99
CA SER A 3 54.03 23.41 30.73
C SER A 3 53.31 24.60 30.10
N GLU A 4 53.31 25.73 30.80
CA GLU A 4 53.08 27.03 30.18
C GLU A 4 54.24 27.30 29.22
N SER A 5 53.94 27.28 27.92
CA SER A 5 54.79 27.90 26.91
C SER A 5 54.18 29.26 26.56
N PRO A 6 54.86 30.38 26.83
CA PRO A 6 54.46 31.68 26.34
C PRO A 6 54.91 31.84 24.88
N GLU A 7 54.18 32.65 24.11
CA GLU A 7 54.51 33.14 22.76
C GLU A 7 54.10 32.29 21.55
N SER A 8 52.81 32.37 21.19
CA SER A 8 52.33 33.03 19.96
C SER A 8 50.85 32.69 19.77
N SER A 9 49.98 33.68 19.85
CA SER A 9 48.55 33.56 19.57
C SER A 9 48.30 33.40 18.06
N GLN A 10 48.84 32.34 17.46
CA GLN A 10 48.38 31.85 16.18
C GLN A 10 47.06 31.13 16.43
N HIS A 11 45.97 31.66 15.91
CA HIS A 11 44.68 31.00 15.93
C HIS A 11 44.85 29.64 15.23
N GLN A 12 44.88 28.55 15.99
CA GLN A 12 44.92 27.21 15.44
C GLN A 12 43.53 26.90 14.88
N ILE A 13 43.38 27.04 13.56
CA ILE A 13 42.12 26.78 12.87
C ILE A 13 41.99 25.27 12.69
N VAL A 14 41.08 24.64 13.45
CA VAL A 14 40.69 23.24 13.23
C VAL A 14 39.56 23.22 12.21
N GLN A 15 39.78 22.56 11.07
CA GLN A 15 38.76 22.35 10.06
C GLN A 15 38.15 20.97 10.24
N LEU A 16 36.82 20.92 10.35
CA LEU A 16 36.03 19.69 10.40
C LEU A 16 35.20 19.59 9.12
N PRO A 17 35.79 19.15 8.00
CA PRO A 17 35.04 18.93 6.78
C PRO A 17 33.99 17.84 6.99
N ASP A 18 32.82 18.01 6.39
CA ASP A 18 31.71 17.04 6.38
C ASP A 18 31.19 16.63 7.76
N PHE A 19 31.21 17.55 8.73
CA PHE A 19 30.67 17.31 10.07
C PHE A 19 29.19 16.89 10.02
N PRO A 20 28.79 15.76 10.66
CA PRO A 20 27.44 15.26 10.58
C PRO A 20 26.45 16.22 11.24
N GLY A 21 25.43 16.63 10.49
CA GLY A 21 24.44 17.61 10.93
C GLY A 21 24.89 19.06 10.77
N GLY A 22 26.07 19.30 10.20
CA GLY A 22 26.57 20.63 9.87
C GLY A 22 26.77 21.53 11.08
N VAL A 23 26.71 22.83 10.83
CA VAL A 23 27.03 23.87 11.83
C VAL A 23 26.06 23.81 13.02
N GLU A 24 24.78 23.54 12.79
CA GLU A 24 23.76 23.51 13.85
C GLU A 24 24.01 22.37 14.86
N ALA A 25 24.39 21.18 14.36
CA ALA A 25 24.70 20.05 15.23
C ALA A 25 26.01 20.27 15.99
N PHE A 26 27.01 20.89 15.35
CA PHE A 26 28.25 21.27 16.03
C PHE A 26 28.00 22.33 17.12
N GLU A 27 27.20 23.36 16.83
CA GLU A 27 26.83 24.38 17.79
C GLU A 27 26.14 23.76 19.02
N LEU A 28 25.27 22.76 18.82
CA LEU A 28 24.61 22.04 19.90
C LEU A 28 25.63 21.29 20.77
N CYS A 29 26.57 20.55 20.17
CA CYS A 29 27.64 19.88 20.90
C CYS A 29 28.54 20.88 21.65
N ALA A 30 28.91 22.00 21.00
CA ALA A 30 29.74 23.04 21.62
C ALA A 30 29.03 23.69 22.81
N LYS A 31 27.74 24.06 22.67
CA LYS A 31 26.93 24.60 23.77
C LYS A 31 26.93 23.66 24.96
N PHE A 32 26.79 22.35 24.74
CA PHE A 32 26.89 21.35 25.79
C PHE A 32 28.26 21.38 26.49
N CYS A 33 29.37 21.40 25.74
CA CYS A 33 30.72 21.45 26.31
C CYS A 33 30.95 22.70 27.17
N TYR A 34 30.34 23.83 26.83
CA TYR A 34 30.41 25.08 27.59
C TYR A 34 29.40 25.15 28.76
N GLY A 35 28.65 24.08 29.03
CA GLY A 35 27.63 24.05 30.10
C GLY A 35 26.38 24.89 29.78
N ILE A 36 26.17 25.27 28.52
CA ILE A 36 24.97 25.98 28.07
C ILE A 36 23.84 24.98 27.88
N THR A 37 22.63 25.34 28.32
CA THR A 37 21.44 24.49 28.15
C THR A 37 21.11 24.31 26.67
N ILE A 38 21.03 23.05 26.23
CA ILE A 38 20.62 22.68 24.87
C ILE A 38 19.15 22.25 24.84
N THR A 39 18.46 22.53 23.74
CA THR A 39 17.08 22.10 23.51
C THR A 39 17.04 20.91 22.56
N LEU A 40 16.56 19.78 23.03
CA LEU A 40 16.42 18.55 22.24
C LEU A 40 14.97 18.30 21.84
N SER A 41 14.77 17.80 20.63
CA SER A 41 13.48 17.49 20.03
C SER A 41 13.60 16.37 19.02
N ALA A 42 12.47 15.86 18.53
CA ALA A 42 12.44 14.84 17.49
C ALA A 42 13.14 15.26 16.17
N TYR A 43 13.25 16.56 15.90
CA TYR A 43 13.84 17.11 14.67
C TYR A 43 15.37 17.14 14.69
N ASN A 44 15.98 17.33 15.86
CA ASN A 44 17.43 17.54 15.98
C ASN A 44 18.18 16.36 16.65
N ILE A 45 17.46 15.43 17.28
CA ILE A 45 18.05 14.31 18.01
C ILE A 45 18.98 13.45 17.15
N VAL A 46 18.63 13.17 15.89
CA VAL A 46 19.47 12.34 14.99
C VAL A 46 20.77 13.06 14.68
N SER A 47 20.69 14.32 14.25
CA SER A 47 21.88 15.13 13.96
C SER A 47 22.77 15.30 15.19
N ALA A 48 22.18 15.54 16.37
CA ALA A 48 22.92 15.66 17.63
C ALA A 48 23.59 14.33 18.02
N ARG A 49 22.92 13.19 17.83
CA ARG A 49 23.46 11.87 18.13
C ARG A 49 24.62 11.51 17.21
N CYS A 50 24.53 11.84 15.91
CA CYS A 50 25.62 11.63 14.94
C CYS A 50 26.81 12.54 15.24
N ALA A 51 26.57 13.82 15.53
CA ALA A 51 27.60 14.79 15.93
C ALA A 51 28.32 14.39 17.21
N ALA A 52 27.58 13.98 18.23
CA ALA A 52 28.13 13.52 19.49
C ALA A 52 28.98 12.25 19.33
N GLU A 53 28.56 11.32 18.45
CA GLU A 53 29.34 10.13 18.10
C GLU A 53 30.65 10.50 17.39
N TYR A 54 30.57 11.39 16.39
CA TYR A 54 31.74 11.86 15.65
C TYR A 54 32.77 12.53 16.57
N LEU A 55 32.31 13.32 17.54
CA LEU A 55 33.15 13.98 18.54
C LEU A 55 33.56 13.07 19.71
N GLN A 56 33.13 11.80 19.70
CA GLN A 56 33.40 10.83 20.77
C GLN A 56 33.02 11.36 22.16
N MET A 57 31.84 11.98 22.27
CA MET A 57 31.30 12.52 23.53
C MET A 57 30.74 11.41 24.43
N THR A 58 31.60 10.43 24.77
CA THR A 58 31.27 9.22 25.52
C THR A 58 31.36 9.42 27.03
N GLU A 59 30.82 8.46 27.79
CA GLU A 59 30.92 8.48 29.26
C GLU A 59 32.34 8.20 29.78
N ASP A 60 33.27 7.77 28.92
CA ASP A 60 34.67 7.53 29.29
C ASP A 60 35.40 8.82 29.66
N VAL A 61 34.98 9.94 29.06
CA VAL A 61 35.53 11.28 29.32
C VAL A 61 34.89 11.90 30.56
N GLU A 62 33.56 11.88 30.64
CA GLU A 62 32.80 12.46 31.75
C GLU A 62 31.49 11.70 31.95
N LYS A 63 31.14 11.41 33.20
CA LYS A 63 29.87 10.74 33.51
C LYS A 63 28.68 11.62 33.11
N GLY A 64 27.73 11.05 32.36
CA GLY A 64 26.59 11.81 31.86
C GLY A 64 26.95 12.77 30.72
N ASN A 65 27.95 12.41 29.91
CA ASN A 65 28.27 13.09 28.66
C ASN A 65 27.08 13.07 27.67
N LEU A 66 27.22 13.81 26.58
CA LEU A 66 26.13 14.08 25.66
C LEU A 66 25.53 12.81 25.06
N ILE A 67 26.34 11.82 24.63
CA ILE A 67 25.82 10.58 24.05
C ILE A 67 24.84 9.88 25.01
N TYR A 68 25.23 9.72 26.28
CA TYR A 68 24.38 9.08 27.29
C TYR A 68 23.07 9.86 27.51
N LYS A 69 23.14 11.18 27.61
CA LYS A 69 21.95 12.03 27.80
C LYS A 69 21.01 11.98 26.59
N LEU A 70 21.56 11.97 25.38
CA LEU A 70 20.79 11.79 24.14
C LEU A 70 20.12 10.42 24.10
N GLU A 71 20.83 9.37 24.52
CA GLU A 71 20.31 8.01 24.57
C GLU A 71 19.15 7.86 25.58
N VAL A 72 19.29 8.44 26.76
CA VAL A 72 18.21 8.49 27.76
C VAL A 72 17.00 9.24 27.22
N PHE A 73 17.19 10.41 26.60
CA PHE A 73 16.10 11.18 26.00
C PHE A 73 15.43 10.44 24.84
N PHE A 74 16.22 9.79 23.97
CA PHE A 74 15.70 8.99 22.85
C PHE A 74 14.80 7.86 23.34
N ASN A 75 15.26 7.08 24.32
CA ASN A 75 14.47 6.01 24.92
C ASN A 75 13.22 6.50 25.65
N SER A 76 13.38 7.47 26.54
CA SER A 76 12.34 7.87 27.50
C SER A 76 11.30 8.84 26.92
N CYS A 77 11.66 9.63 25.91
CA CYS A 77 10.76 10.63 25.33
C CYS A 77 10.41 10.29 23.88
N ILE A 78 11.40 10.16 22.99
CA ILE A 78 11.18 10.02 21.54
C ILE A 78 10.46 8.72 21.20
N LEU A 79 10.98 7.57 21.65
CA LEU A 79 10.37 6.25 21.36
C LEU A 79 9.00 6.08 22.05
N HIS A 80 8.73 6.86 23.11
CA HIS A 80 7.42 6.88 23.76
C HIS A 80 6.41 7.81 23.09
N GLY A 81 6.85 8.85 22.37
CA GLY A 81 6.00 9.74 21.59
C GLY A 81 5.64 9.18 20.22
N TRP A 82 4.35 9.16 19.85
CA TRP A 82 3.91 8.71 18.52
C TRP A 82 4.46 9.60 17.40
N LYS A 83 4.14 10.90 17.46
CA LYS A 83 4.60 11.87 16.46
C LYS A 83 6.10 12.06 16.51
N ASP A 84 6.69 12.07 17.71
CA ASP A 84 8.13 12.21 17.88
C ASP A 84 8.89 11.06 17.23
N SER A 85 8.45 9.80 17.41
CA SER A 85 9.05 8.64 16.73
C SER A 85 8.97 8.75 15.20
N ILE A 86 7.86 9.26 14.65
CA ILE A 86 7.68 9.42 13.19
C ILE A 86 8.58 10.53 12.65
N VAL A 87 8.61 11.68 13.32
CA VAL A 87 9.46 12.82 12.92
C VAL A 87 10.94 12.44 13.00
N THR A 88 11.35 11.75 14.07
CA THR A 88 12.72 11.26 14.20
C THR A 88 13.05 10.25 13.11
N LEU A 89 12.14 9.32 12.80
CA LEU A 89 12.32 8.39 11.67
C LEU A 89 12.42 9.11 10.32
N GLN A 90 11.69 10.21 10.09
CA GLN A 90 11.85 11.01 8.87
C GLN A 90 13.23 11.67 8.78
N SER A 91 13.76 12.14 9.91
CA SER A 91 15.06 12.81 9.97
C SER A 91 16.25 11.87 9.70
N THR A 92 16.12 10.55 9.88
CA THR A 92 17.18 9.58 9.57
C THR A 92 17.53 9.54 8.09
N LYS A 93 16.61 9.96 7.20
CA LYS A 93 16.84 10.06 5.76
C LYS A 93 18.05 10.96 5.41
N ALA A 94 18.32 11.98 6.21
CA ALA A 94 19.46 12.88 5.99
C ALA A 94 20.80 12.24 6.38
N PHE A 95 20.78 11.16 7.18
CA PHE A 95 21.98 10.51 7.75
C PHE A 95 21.90 8.98 7.62
N PRO A 96 21.82 8.41 6.41
CA PRO A 96 21.49 6.99 6.22
C PRO A 96 22.51 6.03 6.85
N LEU A 97 23.81 6.29 6.68
CA LEU A 97 24.86 5.41 7.24
C LEU A 97 24.85 5.47 8.79
N TRP A 98 24.97 6.68 9.34
CA TRP A 98 24.97 6.89 10.78
C TRP A 98 23.69 6.40 11.46
N SER A 99 22.52 6.55 10.84
CA SER A 99 21.25 6.16 11.44
C SER A 99 21.07 4.64 11.53
N GLU A 100 21.67 3.89 10.60
CA GLU A 100 21.69 2.42 10.66
C GLU A 100 22.77 1.93 11.64
N ASP A 101 23.97 2.49 11.61
CA ASP A 101 25.07 2.11 12.51
C ASP A 101 24.73 2.36 13.99
N LEU A 102 23.98 3.44 14.26
CA LEU A 102 23.49 3.81 15.59
C LEU A 102 22.12 3.17 15.93
N GLU A 103 21.58 2.34 15.05
CA GLU A 103 20.30 1.64 15.19
C GLU A 103 19.09 2.57 15.46
N ILE A 104 19.18 3.85 15.08
CA ILE A 104 18.11 4.83 15.31
C ILE A 104 16.90 4.47 14.45
N THR A 105 17.13 4.10 13.18
CA THR A 105 16.06 3.77 12.23
C THR A 105 15.26 2.55 12.68
N SER A 106 15.93 1.45 13.03
CA SER A 106 15.29 0.20 13.46
C SER A 106 14.48 0.42 14.74
N ARG A 107 15.04 1.10 15.73
CA ARG A 107 14.37 1.37 17.02
C ARG A 107 13.14 2.26 16.88
N CYS A 108 13.18 3.26 16.01
CA CYS A 108 11.98 4.06 15.69
C CYS A 108 10.90 3.22 15.01
N ILE A 109 11.28 2.38 14.04
CA ILE A 109 10.33 1.47 13.34
C ILE A 109 9.70 0.51 14.33
N GLU A 110 10.48 -0.11 15.20
CA GLU A 110 9.99 -1.02 16.24
C GLU A 110 9.05 -0.31 17.21
N ALA A 111 9.39 0.89 17.68
CA ALA A 111 8.52 1.67 18.56
C ALA A 111 7.18 2.02 17.90
N ILE A 112 7.20 2.43 16.62
CA ILE A 112 5.99 2.71 15.83
C ILE A 112 5.16 1.42 15.68
N ALA A 113 5.79 0.33 15.25
CA ALA A 113 5.12 -0.95 15.04
C ALA A 113 4.49 -1.47 16.34
N LEU A 114 5.21 -1.42 17.47
CA LEU A 114 4.71 -1.81 18.79
C LEU A 114 3.46 -1.00 19.19
N LYS A 115 3.47 0.32 18.97
CA LYS A 115 2.30 1.18 19.27
C LYS A 115 1.08 0.79 18.45
N VAL A 116 1.26 0.53 17.15
CA VAL A 116 0.19 0.05 16.27
C VAL A 116 -0.32 -1.33 16.72
N LEU A 117 0.59 -2.24 17.08
CA LEU A 117 0.26 -3.61 17.50
C LEU A 117 -0.48 -3.67 18.85
N ILE A 118 -0.22 -2.73 19.77
CA ILE A 118 -0.94 -2.64 21.06
C ILE A 118 -2.40 -2.24 20.84
N HIS A 119 -2.66 -1.30 19.92
CA HIS A 119 -3.97 -0.72 19.68
C HIS A 119 -4.28 -0.54 18.18
N PRO A 120 -4.47 -1.63 17.41
CA PRO A 120 -4.66 -1.56 15.96
C PRO A 120 -5.92 -0.79 15.55
N SER A 121 -6.96 -0.82 16.40
CA SER A 121 -8.28 -0.24 16.11
C SER A 121 -8.77 0.78 17.15
N LYS A 122 -7.98 1.13 18.18
CA LYS A 122 -8.41 2.08 19.23
C LYS A 122 -7.87 3.49 18.98
N VAL A 123 -8.79 4.45 18.90
CA VAL A 123 -8.60 5.83 18.39
C VAL A 123 -8.14 6.83 19.47
N ASN A 124 -7.74 6.38 20.66
CA ASN A 124 -7.56 7.31 21.81
C ASN A 124 -6.18 7.98 21.91
N LEU A 125 -5.24 7.74 20.98
CA LEU A 125 -3.86 8.26 21.10
C LEU A 125 -3.56 9.49 20.24
N SER A 126 -4.35 9.77 19.20
CA SER A 126 -4.13 10.92 18.30
C SER A 126 -4.68 12.26 18.83
N HIS A 127 -5.40 12.27 19.96
CA HIS A 127 -6.00 13.48 20.53
C HIS A 127 -5.26 14.12 21.70
N SER A 128 -4.19 13.50 22.20
CA SER A 128 -3.34 14.16 23.20
C SER A 128 -2.29 15.00 22.47
N TYR A 129 -2.40 16.33 22.58
CA TYR A 129 -1.43 17.37 22.18
C TYR A 129 -1.65 18.19 20.89
N SER A 130 -2.83 18.19 20.26
CA SER A 130 -3.11 19.25 19.26
C SER A 130 -4.55 19.75 19.26
N ARG A 131 -4.91 20.46 20.35
CA ARG A 131 -5.76 21.66 20.34
C ARG A 131 -5.87 22.22 21.77
N ARG A 132 -4.78 22.83 22.25
CA ARG A 132 -4.89 23.90 23.25
C ARG A 132 -4.79 25.22 22.50
N GLY A 133 -5.83 26.04 22.60
CA GLY A 133 -5.80 27.44 22.19
C GLY A 133 -6.58 27.76 20.91
N ARG A 134 -7.90 27.84 21.02
CA ARG A 134 -8.64 29.10 20.83
C ARG A 134 -10.11 28.81 21.13
N ASP A 135 -10.54 29.21 22.32
CA ASP A 135 -11.96 29.40 22.62
C ASP A 135 -12.50 30.44 21.64
N ASP A 136 -13.52 30.08 20.87
CA ASP A 136 -14.52 31.07 20.48
C ASP A 136 -15.90 30.43 20.49
N ILE A 137 -16.77 31.14 21.18
CA ILE A 137 -18.12 30.77 21.60
C ILE A 137 -19.05 31.09 20.43
N SER A 138 -19.74 30.09 19.88
CA SER A 138 -21.08 30.33 19.31
C SER A 138 -21.81 29.02 19.09
N CYS A 139 -22.74 28.75 19.99
CA CYS A 139 -23.85 27.83 19.78
C CYS A 139 -24.78 28.45 18.72
N ASN A 140 -25.04 27.75 17.61
CA ASN A 140 -26.34 27.75 16.95
C ASN A 140 -26.43 26.61 15.93
N GLY A 141 -27.59 25.96 15.94
CA GLY A 141 -27.86 24.68 15.32
C GLY A 141 -27.94 24.71 13.79
N ALA A 142 -27.48 23.61 13.20
CA ALA A 142 -28.10 22.92 12.08
C ALA A 142 -27.37 21.57 11.99
N GLU A 143 -28.12 20.50 12.19
CA GLU A 143 -27.65 19.14 11.94
C GLU A 143 -27.14 19.04 10.50
N SER A 144 -25.82 19.06 10.34
CA SER A 144 -25.16 18.55 9.16
C SER A 144 -24.44 17.28 9.56
N GLN A 145 -25.14 16.16 9.40
CA GLN A 145 -24.53 14.85 9.19
C GLN A 145 -23.68 14.90 7.91
N ARG A 146 -22.53 15.59 7.96
CA ARG A 146 -21.43 15.27 7.07
C ARG A 146 -20.78 14.03 7.65
N HIS A 147 -20.93 12.91 6.95
CA HIS A 147 -20.23 11.65 7.15
C HIS A 147 -18.87 11.86 7.84
N LYS A 148 -18.82 11.66 9.16
CA LYS A 148 -17.58 11.35 9.86
C LYS A 148 -17.21 9.93 9.39
N PRO A 149 -16.08 9.71 8.70
CA PRO A 149 -15.65 8.34 8.48
C PRO A 149 -15.38 7.74 9.87
N GLU A 150 -16.01 6.61 10.17
CA GLU A 150 -15.57 5.75 11.26
C GLU A 150 -14.07 5.56 11.08
N SER A 151 -13.26 6.13 11.98
CA SER A 151 -11.81 6.22 11.82
C SER A 151 -11.16 4.85 12.02
N LYS A 152 -11.31 3.98 11.02
CA LYS A 152 -10.52 2.76 10.83
C LYS A 152 -9.12 3.20 10.41
N GLY A 153 -8.11 2.93 11.24
CA GLY A 153 -6.71 3.20 10.92
C GLY A 153 -6.18 4.57 11.36
N TRP A 154 -6.34 4.94 12.64
CA TRP A 154 -5.83 6.20 13.23
C TRP A 154 -4.35 6.52 12.94
N TRP A 155 -3.55 5.51 12.64
CA TRP A 155 -2.12 5.59 12.39
C TRP A 155 -1.76 5.69 10.90
N ALA A 156 -2.69 5.35 10.01
CA ALA A 156 -2.39 5.16 8.60
C ALA A 156 -2.04 6.48 7.88
N GLU A 157 -2.70 7.58 8.25
CA GLU A 157 -2.44 8.91 7.68
C GLU A 157 -1.05 9.44 8.08
N ASP A 158 -0.68 9.26 9.35
CA ASP A 158 0.61 9.71 9.89
C ASP A 158 1.78 8.90 9.30
N ILE A 159 1.66 7.56 9.21
CA ILE A 159 2.69 6.72 8.59
C ILE A 159 2.80 7.00 7.09
N ALA A 160 1.71 7.44 6.44
CA ALA A 160 1.74 7.78 5.01
C ALA A 160 2.59 9.01 4.65
N GLU A 161 3.10 9.74 5.65
CA GLU A 161 4.08 10.81 5.46
C GLU A 161 5.50 10.30 5.21
N LEU A 162 5.78 9.05 5.58
CA LEU A 162 7.09 8.45 5.38
C LEU A 162 7.40 8.25 3.89
N GLY A 163 8.68 8.38 3.54
CA GLY A 163 9.16 7.97 2.21
C GLY A 163 9.05 6.45 2.01
N ILE A 164 9.04 5.99 0.75
CA ILE A 164 8.71 4.61 0.41
C ILE A 164 9.56 3.54 1.12
N ASP A 165 10.86 3.78 1.30
CA ASP A 165 11.75 2.85 2.01
C ASP A 165 11.34 2.68 3.49
N LEU A 166 11.25 3.80 4.21
CA LEU A 166 10.85 3.83 5.62
C LEU A 166 9.41 3.32 5.80
N TYR A 167 8.50 3.67 4.89
CA TYR A 167 7.14 3.16 4.86
C TYR A 167 7.11 1.64 4.70
N TRP A 168 7.87 1.11 3.74
CA TRP A 168 7.95 -0.32 3.46
C TRP A 168 8.49 -1.11 4.67
N ARG A 169 9.60 -0.65 5.27
CA ARG A 169 10.17 -1.27 6.48
C ARG A 169 9.18 -1.22 7.65
N THR A 170 8.48 -0.10 7.82
CA THR A 170 7.48 0.08 8.88
C THR A 170 6.29 -0.86 8.71
N ILE A 171 5.73 -0.96 7.51
CA ILE A 171 4.61 -1.88 7.24
C ILE A 171 5.03 -3.34 7.41
N ILE A 172 6.27 -3.70 7.07
CA ILE A 172 6.77 -5.06 7.32
C ILE A 172 6.91 -5.37 8.80
N ALA A 173 7.42 -4.42 9.60
CA ALA A 173 7.48 -4.58 11.05
C ALA A 173 6.07 -4.71 11.67
N ILE A 174 5.09 -3.97 11.15
CA ILE A 174 3.69 -4.10 11.59
C ILE A 174 3.12 -5.47 11.16
N LYS A 175 3.39 -5.91 9.94
CA LYS A 175 2.91 -7.18 9.37
C LYS A 175 3.51 -8.39 10.09
N SER A 176 4.80 -8.35 10.43
CA SER A 176 5.48 -9.41 11.16
C SER A 176 4.94 -9.58 12.60
N GLY A 177 4.41 -8.50 13.18
CA GLY A 177 3.72 -8.56 14.47
C GLY A 177 2.41 -9.35 14.47
N GLY A 178 1.80 -9.63 13.31
CA GLY A 178 0.69 -10.57 13.14
C GLY A 178 -0.65 -10.22 13.84
N ARG A 179 -0.73 -9.10 14.57
CA ARG A 179 -1.93 -8.70 15.34
C ARG A 179 -2.85 -7.74 14.59
N VAL A 180 -2.38 -7.15 13.48
CA VAL A 180 -3.15 -6.18 12.71
C VAL A 180 -3.99 -6.92 11.66
N PRO A 181 -5.33 -6.75 11.65
CA PRO A 181 -6.19 -7.28 10.60
C PRO A 181 -5.71 -6.86 9.20
N SER A 182 -5.72 -7.80 8.26
CA SER A 182 -5.33 -7.55 6.86
C SER A 182 -6.13 -6.44 6.19
N SER A 183 -7.38 -6.21 6.62
CA SER A 183 -8.22 -5.10 6.15
C SER A 183 -7.68 -3.73 6.52
N LEU A 184 -7.17 -3.55 7.75
CA LEU A 184 -6.56 -2.30 8.19
C LEU A 184 -5.22 -2.04 7.48
N LEU A 185 -4.44 -3.09 7.21
CA LEU A 185 -3.24 -2.98 6.37
C LEU A 185 -3.60 -2.57 4.94
N GLY A 186 -4.67 -3.15 4.38
CA GLY A 186 -5.19 -2.78 3.07
C GLY A 186 -5.65 -1.32 3.00
N ASP A 187 -6.36 -0.85 4.03
CA ASP A 187 -6.79 0.54 4.14
C ASP A 187 -5.59 1.50 4.25
N ALA A 188 -4.57 1.15 5.04
CA ALA A 188 -3.34 1.95 5.15
C ALA A 188 -2.59 2.05 3.81
N LEU A 189 -2.44 0.93 3.10
CA LEU A 189 -1.83 0.91 1.76
C LEU A 189 -2.65 1.72 0.74
N LYS A 190 -3.97 1.72 0.86
CA LYS A 190 -4.85 2.56 0.03
C LYS A 190 -4.66 4.05 0.31
N ILE A 191 -4.54 4.44 1.57
CA ILE A 191 -4.24 5.83 1.96
C ILE A 191 -2.90 6.24 1.37
N TYR A 192 -1.85 5.43 1.55
CA TYR A 192 -0.54 5.70 0.98
C TYR A 192 -0.57 5.83 -0.55
N ALA A 193 -1.22 4.89 -1.24
CA ALA A 193 -1.38 4.94 -2.69
C ALA A 193 -2.11 6.21 -3.14
N SER A 194 -3.18 6.62 -2.45
CA SER A 194 -3.92 7.83 -2.81
C SER A 194 -3.12 9.12 -2.66
N ARG A 195 -2.15 9.14 -1.74
CA ARG A 195 -1.27 10.28 -1.48
C ARG A 195 -0.11 10.34 -2.48
N TRP A 196 0.51 9.20 -2.79
CA TRP A 196 1.75 9.14 -3.56
C TRP A 196 1.56 8.72 -5.03
N LEU A 197 0.38 8.23 -5.41
CA LEU A 197 -0.01 7.90 -6.79
C LEU A 197 -1.28 8.69 -7.19
N PRO A 198 -1.21 10.03 -7.29
CA PRO A 198 -2.37 10.84 -7.64
C PRO A 198 -2.90 10.48 -9.04
N ASN A 199 -4.24 10.35 -9.17
CA ASN A 199 -5.02 9.94 -10.34
C ASN A 199 -4.23 9.90 -11.67
N ILE A 200 -3.52 8.80 -11.87
CA ILE A 200 -2.72 8.56 -13.07
C ILE A 200 -3.69 8.25 -14.19
N SER A 201 -3.93 9.22 -15.06
CA SER A 201 -4.74 9.07 -16.28
C SER A 201 -3.83 8.95 -17.50
N ARG A 202 -4.26 8.15 -18.48
CA ARG A 202 -3.57 7.97 -19.76
C ARG A 202 -3.34 9.32 -20.45
N ASP A 203 -4.37 10.15 -20.51
CA ASP A 203 -4.32 11.48 -21.16
C ASP A 203 -3.37 12.44 -20.42
N GLY A 204 -3.25 12.31 -19.10
CA GLY A 204 -2.32 13.09 -18.29
C GLY A 204 -0.84 12.74 -18.52
N ILE A 205 -0.53 11.52 -18.99
CA ILE A 205 0.85 11.11 -19.33
C ILE A 205 1.17 11.45 -20.78
N ILE A 206 0.25 11.16 -21.71
CA ILE A 206 0.43 11.45 -23.14
C ILE A 206 0.58 12.97 -23.36
N ASN A 207 -0.23 13.80 -22.71
CA ASN A 207 -0.10 15.26 -22.81
C ASN A 207 1.19 15.80 -22.18
N LYS A 208 1.79 15.10 -21.20
CA LYS A 208 3.09 15.48 -20.62
C LYS A 208 4.27 15.05 -21.51
N GLN A 209 4.11 13.98 -22.28
CA GLN A 209 5.12 13.52 -23.25
C GLN A 209 5.07 14.31 -24.56
N ALA A 210 3.92 14.85 -24.95
CA ALA A 210 3.76 15.65 -26.16
C ALA A 210 4.12 17.15 -26.00
N ALA A 211 4.25 17.67 -24.78
CA ALA A 211 4.31 19.11 -24.52
C ALA A 211 5.72 19.73 -24.35
N SER A 212 6.83 18.98 -24.37
CA SER A 212 8.14 19.61 -24.14
C SER A 212 9.36 18.74 -24.47
N ASP A 213 10.10 19.10 -25.51
CA ASP A 213 11.42 18.52 -25.88
C ASP A 213 12.57 18.95 -24.94
N SER A 214 12.30 19.72 -23.88
CA SER A 214 13.31 20.19 -22.91
C SER A 214 13.11 19.70 -21.47
N GLU A 215 12.00 19.00 -21.17
CA GLU A 215 11.64 18.48 -19.82
C GLU A 215 11.41 16.95 -19.81
N ALA A 216 11.88 16.26 -20.84
CA ALA A 216 11.73 14.81 -20.98
C ALA A 216 12.45 14.02 -19.88
N ASP A 217 13.56 14.56 -19.35
CA ASP A 217 14.38 13.88 -18.34
C ASP A 217 13.73 13.90 -16.95
N SER A 218 13.16 15.05 -16.55
CA SER A 218 12.46 15.23 -15.27
C SER A 218 11.16 14.42 -15.20
N SER A 219 10.41 14.33 -16.31
CA SER A 219 9.17 13.57 -16.40
C SER A 219 9.38 12.05 -16.39
N SER A 220 10.43 11.55 -17.06
CA SER A 220 10.84 10.15 -17.02
C SER A 220 11.28 9.70 -15.63
N GLU A 221 11.99 10.56 -14.89
CA GLU A 221 12.40 10.31 -13.51
C GLU A 221 11.19 10.22 -12.56
N VAL A 222 10.18 11.09 -12.74
CA VAL A 222 8.95 11.07 -11.94
C VAL A 222 8.13 9.80 -12.21
N ILE A 223 8.00 9.37 -13.46
CA ILE A 223 7.33 8.11 -13.82
C ILE A 223 8.05 6.92 -13.19
N SER A 224 9.38 6.92 -13.22
CA SER A 224 10.19 5.88 -12.59
C SER A 224 10.01 5.82 -11.08
N LYS A 225 9.93 6.98 -10.40
CA LYS A 225 9.63 7.07 -8.97
C LYS A 225 8.23 6.53 -8.64
N HIS A 226 7.20 6.92 -9.40
CA HIS A 226 5.84 6.39 -9.22
C HIS A 226 5.75 4.89 -9.49
N ARG A 227 6.50 4.38 -10.48
CA ARG A 227 6.59 2.94 -10.76
C ARG A 227 7.18 2.18 -9.57
N LEU A 228 8.29 2.65 -9.00
CA LEU A 228 8.91 2.04 -7.81
C LEU A 228 7.93 2.02 -6.63
N ILE A 229 7.24 3.13 -6.37
CA ILE A 229 6.22 3.21 -5.31
C ILE A 229 5.13 2.16 -5.52
N LEU A 230 4.63 2.03 -6.75
CA LEU A 230 3.59 1.07 -7.09
C LEU A 230 4.07 -0.37 -6.85
N GLU A 231 5.26 -0.74 -7.33
CA GLU A 231 5.79 -2.10 -7.17
C GLU A 231 6.06 -2.44 -5.70
N SER A 232 6.60 -1.48 -4.94
CA SER A 232 6.75 -1.61 -3.49
C SER A 232 5.40 -1.82 -2.81
N LEU A 233 4.34 -1.09 -3.18
CA LEU A 233 2.99 -1.30 -2.66
C LEU A 233 2.45 -2.70 -3.01
N VAL A 234 2.66 -3.17 -4.24
CA VAL A 234 2.23 -4.51 -4.66
C VAL A 234 2.87 -5.61 -3.80
N SER A 235 4.15 -5.42 -3.42
CA SER A 235 4.88 -6.34 -2.54
C SER A 235 4.35 -6.37 -1.09
N LEU A 236 3.77 -5.26 -0.61
CA LEU A 236 3.27 -5.13 0.77
C LEU A 236 1.83 -5.63 0.96
N LEU A 237 1.02 -5.58 -0.10
CA LEU A 237 -0.40 -5.96 -0.08
C LEU A 237 -0.63 -7.36 0.54
N PRO A 238 -1.63 -7.51 1.43
CA PRO A 238 -1.98 -8.80 2.01
C PRO A 238 -2.47 -9.82 0.97
N ALA A 239 -2.21 -11.11 1.21
CA ALA A 239 -2.62 -12.20 0.31
C ALA A 239 -4.08 -12.66 0.53
N GLU A 240 -4.69 -12.29 1.64
CA GLU A 240 -6.03 -12.74 2.05
C GLU A 240 -7.13 -12.07 1.21
N LYS A 241 -8.14 -12.86 0.83
CA LYS A 241 -9.35 -12.36 0.17
C LYS A 241 -10.09 -11.39 1.09
N GLY A 242 -10.53 -10.24 0.56
CA GLY A 242 -11.26 -9.22 1.33
C GLY A 242 -10.39 -8.31 2.19
N ALA A 243 -9.06 -8.49 2.19
CA ALA A 243 -8.14 -7.54 2.84
C ALA A 243 -8.12 -6.17 2.14
N VAL A 244 -8.33 -6.16 0.82
CA VAL A 244 -8.27 -4.98 -0.03
C VAL A 244 -9.40 -5.08 -1.03
N SER A 245 -10.17 -4.01 -1.27
CA SER A 245 -11.30 -4.05 -2.21
C SER A 245 -10.86 -4.35 -3.65
N SER A 246 -11.65 -5.13 -4.39
CA SER A 246 -11.40 -5.45 -5.80
C SER A 246 -11.26 -4.21 -6.69
N CYS A 247 -12.09 -3.19 -6.46
CA CYS A 247 -12.02 -1.89 -7.15
C CYS A 247 -10.66 -1.19 -6.96
N PHE A 248 -10.09 -1.22 -5.75
CA PHE A 248 -8.77 -0.63 -5.50
C PHE A 248 -7.65 -1.41 -6.21
N LEU A 249 -7.69 -2.74 -6.20
CA LEU A 249 -6.72 -3.56 -6.93
C LEU A 249 -6.77 -3.30 -8.44
N LEU A 250 -7.97 -3.18 -9.01
CA LEU A 250 -8.16 -2.83 -10.42
C LEU A 250 -7.65 -1.43 -10.73
N LYS A 251 -7.88 -0.44 -9.87
CA LYS A 251 -7.29 0.91 -10.01
C LYS A 251 -5.77 0.86 -9.97
N LEU A 252 -5.20 0.08 -9.06
CA LEU A 252 -3.75 -0.11 -8.96
C LEU A 252 -3.19 -0.82 -10.19
N LEU A 253 -3.92 -1.80 -10.75
CA LEU A 253 -3.56 -2.48 -11.98
C LEU A 253 -3.62 -1.56 -13.21
N LYS A 254 -4.62 -0.66 -13.29
CA LYS A 254 -4.65 0.40 -14.31
C LYS A 254 -3.43 1.30 -14.20
N ALA A 255 -3.10 1.76 -12.98
CA ALA A 255 -1.89 2.53 -12.74
C ALA A 255 -0.61 1.75 -13.10
N ALA A 256 -0.56 0.44 -12.78
CA ALA A 256 0.55 -0.44 -13.11
C ALA A 256 0.70 -0.62 -14.62
N ASN A 257 -0.41 -0.66 -15.37
CA ASN A 257 -0.35 -0.67 -16.82
C ASN A 257 0.20 0.65 -17.32
N ILE A 258 -0.41 1.78 -16.92
CA ILE A 258 -0.03 3.14 -17.35
C ILE A 258 1.44 3.48 -17.04
N LEU A 259 1.96 3.06 -15.89
CA LEU A 259 3.35 3.27 -15.47
C LEU A 259 4.34 2.23 -16.03
N ASN A 260 3.85 1.28 -16.83
CA ASN A 260 4.60 0.15 -17.35
C ASN A 260 5.41 -0.60 -16.26
N ALA A 261 4.72 -1.01 -15.20
CA ALA A 261 5.29 -1.81 -14.13
C ALA A 261 5.69 -3.21 -14.61
N SER A 262 6.51 -3.90 -13.82
CA SER A 262 6.95 -5.27 -14.07
C SER A 262 5.79 -6.24 -14.30
N SER A 263 6.01 -7.23 -15.16
CA SER A 263 5.04 -8.29 -15.46
C SER A 263 4.66 -9.08 -14.21
N SER A 264 5.60 -9.30 -13.28
CA SER A 264 5.36 -9.93 -11.98
C SER A 264 4.36 -9.13 -11.13
N SER A 265 4.50 -7.80 -11.08
CA SER A 265 3.58 -6.93 -10.34
C SER A 265 2.18 -6.91 -10.95
N LYS A 266 2.07 -6.85 -12.29
CA LYS A 266 0.79 -6.96 -13.00
C LYS A 266 0.13 -8.32 -12.76
N MET A 267 0.91 -9.40 -12.80
CA MET A 267 0.41 -10.76 -12.56
C MET A 267 -0.06 -10.97 -11.13
N GLU A 268 0.66 -10.47 -10.12
CA GLU A 268 0.22 -10.58 -8.72
C GLU A 268 -1.07 -9.79 -8.46
N LEU A 269 -1.21 -8.61 -9.07
CA LEU A 269 -2.46 -7.86 -9.04
C LEU A 269 -3.59 -8.62 -9.74
N ALA A 270 -3.35 -9.16 -10.93
CA ALA A 270 -4.35 -9.95 -11.68
C ALA A 270 -4.79 -11.19 -10.88
N ARG A 271 -3.85 -11.88 -10.24
CA ARG A 271 -4.11 -13.02 -9.35
C ARG A 271 -5.02 -12.63 -8.18
N ARG A 272 -4.75 -11.50 -7.53
CA ARG A 272 -5.57 -11.01 -6.40
C ARG A 272 -6.93 -10.49 -6.83
N VAL A 273 -7.03 -9.80 -7.97
CA VAL A 273 -8.32 -9.40 -8.55
C VAL A 273 -9.15 -10.64 -8.88
N GLY A 274 -8.52 -11.66 -9.48
CA GLY A 274 -9.17 -12.94 -9.76
C GLY A 274 -9.76 -13.61 -8.52
N LEU A 275 -9.24 -13.37 -7.31
CA LEU A 275 -9.77 -13.93 -6.04
C LEU A 275 -11.12 -13.36 -5.60
N GLN A 276 -11.48 -12.17 -6.10
CA GLN A 276 -12.64 -11.38 -5.67
C GLN A 276 -13.23 -10.60 -6.84
N LEU A 277 -13.24 -11.22 -8.02
CA LEU A 277 -13.73 -10.60 -9.25
C LEU A 277 -15.23 -10.29 -9.17
N GLU A 278 -15.98 -11.01 -8.33
CA GLU A 278 -17.41 -10.80 -8.12
C GLU A 278 -17.79 -9.44 -7.50
N GLU A 279 -16.82 -8.71 -6.94
CA GLU A 279 -17.01 -7.37 -6.37
C GLU A 279 -16.72 -6.24 -7.37
N ALA A 280 -16.16 -6.57 -8.55
CA ALA A 280 -15.75 -5.59 -9.53
C ALA A 280 -16.92 -5.04 -10.35
N ARG A 281 -16.73 -3.85 -10.92
CA ARG A 281 -17.66 -3.22 -11.88
C ARG A 281 -17.07 -3.27 -13.28
N VAL A 282 -17.92 -3.23 -14.31
CA VAL A 282 -17.47 -3.23 -15.72
C VAL A 282 -16.48 -2.10 -15.99
N SER A 283 -16.76 -0.89 -15.48
CA SER A 283 -15.87 0.27 -15.59
C SER A 283 -14.47 0.04 -14.99
N ASP A 284 -14.35 -0.83 -13.99
CA ASP A 284 -13.08 -1.13 -13.34
C ASP A 284 -12.23 -2.09 -14.17
N LEU A 285 -12.84 -2.92 -15.03
CA LEU A 285 -12.14 -3.83 -15.96
C LEU A 285 -11.63 -3.14 -17.23
N LEU A 286 -12.10 -1.92 -17.52
CA LEU A 286 -11.63 -1.10 -18.63
C LEU A 286 -10.21 -0.60 -18.35
N ILE A 287 -9.21 -1.47 -18.59
CA ILE A 287 -7.78 -1.19 -18.43
C ILE A 287 -7.26 -0.63 -19.75
N PRO A 288 -6.75 0.62 -19.80
CA PRO A 288 -6.26 1.19 -21.04
C PRO A 288 -5.06 0.42 -21.58
N SER A 289 -5.04 0.16 -22.89
CA SER A 289 -3.83 -0.32 -23.58
C SER A 289 -2.82 0.81 -23.75
N LEU A 290 -1.53 0.51 -23.67
CA LEU A 290 -0.43 1.44 -23.93
C LEU A 290 0.33 1.14 -25.24
N SER A 291 -0.10 0.13 -25.99
CA SER A 291 0.56 -0.20 -27.25
C SER A 291 0.47 0.99 -28.22
N TYR A 292 1.62 1.48 -28.67
CA TYR A 292 1.74 2.65 -29.57
C TYR A 292 1.40 2.34 -31.04
N SER A 293 1.09 1.09 -31.37
CA SER A 293 0.88 0.63 -32.74
C SER A 293 -0.52 0.03 -32.90
N ASN A 294 -1.51 0.85 -33.28
CA ASN A 294 -2.86 0.46 -33.75
C ASN A 294 -3.58 -0.65 -32.95
N ASP A 295 -3.28 -0.78 -31.67
CA ASP A 295 -3.75 -1.86 -30.82
C ASP A 295 -5.01 -1.43 -30.08
N THR A 296 -5.84 -2.40 -29.72
CA THR A 296 -7.12 -2.25 -29.00
C THR A 296 -7.11 -1.15 -27.95
N LEU A 297 -8.22 -0.40 -27.82
CA LEU A 297 -8.41 0.67 -26.83
C LEU A 297 -8.13 0.20 -25.40
N TYR A 298 -8.47 -1.07 -25.13
CA TYR A 298 -8.29 -1.73 -23.85
C TYR A 298 -7.29 -2.88 -23.93
N ASP A 299 -6.58 -3.10 -22.83
CA ASP A 299 -5.68 -4.24 -22.64
C ASP A 299 -6.49 -5.49 -22.27
N VAL A 300 -6.90 -6.21 -23.31
CA VAL A 300 -7.72 -7.42 -23.20
C VAL A 300 -6.92 -8.58 -22.60
N ASP A 301 -5.60 -8.61 -22.79
CA ASP A 301 -4.74 -9.72 -22.36
C ASP A 301 -4.60 -9.75 -20.84
N ILE A 302 -4.54 -8.58 -20.19
CA ILE A 302 -4.60 -8.49 -18.72
C ILE A 302 -5.93 -9.03 -18.18
N VAL A 303 -7.05 -8.71 -18.83
CA VAL A 303 -8.38 -9.20 -18.40
C VAL A 303 -8.50 -10.71 -18.59
N MET A 304 -7.99 -11.25 -19.69
CA MET A 304 -7.88 -12.70 -19.89
C MET A 304 -7.07 -13.36 -18.76
N THR A 305 -5.94 -12.77 -18.38
CA THR A 305 -5.12 -13.25 -17.25
C THR A 305 -5.92 -13.26 -15.95
N ILE A 306 -6.71 -12.21 -15.66
CA ILE A 306 -7.59 -12.16 -14.48
C ILE A 306 -8.62 -13.31 -14.51
N LEU A 307 -9.23 -13.57 -15.66
CA LEU A 307 -10.23 -14.63 -15.82
C LEU A 307 -9.63 -16.03 -15.66
N GLU A 308 -8.42 -16.25 -16.15
CA GLU A 308 -7.67 -17.49 -15.92
C GLU A 308 -7.43 -17.73 -14.43
N GLN A 309 -7.01 -16.69 -13.69
CA GLN A 309 -6.81 -16.78 -12.24
C GLN A 309 -8.12 -17.03 -11.48
N PHE A 310 -9.24 -16.50 -11.97
CA PHE A 310 -10.57 -16.81 -11.42
C PHE A 310 -10.97 -18.27 -11.69
N LYS A 311 -10.73 -18.80 -12.90
CA LYS A 311 -11.00 -20.21 -13.25
C LYS A 311 -10.24 -21.18 -12.34
N LEU A 312 -8.96 -20.92 -12.10
CA LEU A 312 -8.10 -21.80 -11.28
C LEU A 312 -8.63 -21.96 -9.85
N GLN A 313 -9.33 -20.97 -9.30
CA GLN A 313 -9.92 -21.06 -7.95
C GLN A 313 -11.16 -21.94 -7.91
N GLY A 314 -11.90 -22.05 -9.02
CA GLY A 314 -13.08 -22.89 -9.11
C GLY A 314 -12.78 -24.39 -9.14
N GLN A 315 -11.51 -24.79 -9.26
CA GLN A 315 -11.06 -26.18 -9.38
C GLN A 315 -10.39 -26.73 -8.12
N SER A 316 -10.24 -25.94 -7.05
CA SER A 316 -9.64 -26.44 -5.80
C SER A 316 -10.53 -27.53 -5.17
N PRO A 317 -9.99 -28.70 -4.79
CA PRO A 317 -10.77 -29.76 -4.15
C PRO A 317 -11.46 -29.23 -2.88
N PRO A 318 -12.68 -29.69 -2.56
CA PRO A 318 -13.31 -29.32 -1.30
C PRO A 318 -12.37 -29.65 -0.13
N THR A 319 -12.13 -28.69 0.75
CA THR A 319 -11.25 -28.79 1.94
C THR A 319 -11.77 -29.74 3.03
N SER A 320 -12.70 -30.63 2.68
CA SER A 320 -13.22 -31.66 3.58
C SER A 320 -13.36 -32.98 2.83
N PRO A 321 -12.88 -34.11 3.40
CA PRO A 321 -13.06 -35.41 2.79
C PRO A 321 -14.56 -35.70 2.64
N PRO A 322 -15.01 -36.32 1.53
CA PRO A 322 -16.39 -36.74 1.40
C PRO A 322 -16.68 -37.75 2.51
N ARG A 323 -17.57 -37.37 3.45
CA ARG A 323 -18.13 -38.32 4.40
C ARG A 323 -18.89 -39.36 3.59
N SER A 324 -18.30 -40.54 3.40
CA SER A 324 -19.02 -41.70 2.89
C SER A 324 -20.20 -41.96 3.84
N LYS A 325 -21.42 -41.89 3.32
CA LYS A 325 -22.58 -42.36 4.07
C LYS A 325 -22.46 -43.88 4.16
N LEU A 326 -22.05 -44.38 5.33
CA LEU A 326 -22.27 -45.79 5.68
C LEU A 326 -23.79 -46.03 5.62
N GLY A 327 -24.21 -46.85 4.67
CA GLY A 327 -25.62 -47.15 4.44
C GLY A 327 -26.23 -47.81 5.66
N PHE A 328 -27.18 -47.13 6.31
CA PHE A 328 -28.22 -47.82 7.07
C PHE A 328 -29.44 -47.94 6.18
N GLU A 329 -29.66 -49.16 5.70
CA GLU A 329 -30.90 -49.57 5.07
C GLU A 329 -32.09 -49.25 5.99
N ARG A 330 -32.95 -48.33 5.55
CA ARG A 330 -34.35 -48.36 5.97
C ARG A 330 -35.23 -48.20 4.74
N ARG A 331 -35.81 -49.35 4.35
CA ARG A 331 -36.97 -49.50 3.48
C ARG A 331 -38.01 -48.40 3.72
N ARG A 332 -38.33 -47.62 2.69
CA ARG A 332 -39.74 -47.30 2.36
C ARG A 332 -39.87 -46.83 0.93
N SER A 333 -40.66 -47.58 0.17
CA SER A 333 -41.13 -47.30 -1.17
C SER A 333 -42.02 -46.06 -1.20
N ARG A 334 -41.89 -45.23 -2.26
CA ARG A 334 -42.96 -44.80 -3.18
C ARG A 334 -42.56 -43.54 -3.98
N SER A 335 -42.36 -43.75 -5.28
CA SER A 335 -42.80 -42.90 -6.42
C SER A 335 -42.68 -41.37 -6.33
N ALA A 336 -41.73 -40.81 -7.09
CA ALA A 336 -41.91 -39.64 -7.98
C ALA A 336 -40.71 -39.58 -8.95
N GLU A 337 -40.94 -39.09 -10.15
CA GLU A 337 -40.09 -39.17 -11.34
C GLU A 337 -38.63 -38.71 -11.15
N ASN A 338 -37.69 -39.52 -11.63
CA ASN A 338 -36.30 -39.14 -11.81
C ASN A 338 -36.20 -38.25 -13.06
N ILE A 339 -35.99 -36.95 -12.86
CA ILE A 339 -35.17 -36.17 -13.79
C ILE A 339 -33.75 -36.27 -13.24
N ASP A 340 -32.95 -37.07 -13.92
CA ASP A 340 -31.57 -37.34 -13.60
C ASP A 340 -30.71 -36.12 -13.99
N PHE A 341 -30.49 -35.22 -13.03
CA PHE A 341 -29.42 -34.22 -13.11
C PHE A 341 -28.32 -34.65 -12.13
N GLU A 342 -27.50 -35.62 -12.58
CA GLU A 342 -26.22 -35.95 -11.96
C GLU A 342 -25.27 -34.75 -12.07
N PHE A 343 -25.25 -33.89 -11.06
CA PHE A 343 -24.04 -33.15 -10.67
C PHE A 343 -24.14 -32.79 -9.18
N GLN A 344 -23.75 -33.76 -8.34
CA GLN A 344 -23.79 -33.65 -6.89
C GLN A 344 -22.54 -32.93 -6.37
N GLU A 345 -22.50 -31.60 -6.50
CA GLU A 345 -21.52 -30.75 -5.82
C GLU A 345 -22.06 -30.36 -4.42
N SER A 346 -21.21 -30.54 -3.40
CA SER A 346 -21.53 -30.44 -1.97
C SER A 346 -22.17 -29.10 -1.56
N ARG A 347 -23.45 -29.15 -1.14
CA ARG A 347 -24.46 -28.06 -1.15
C ARG A 347 -24.32 -26.89 -0.16
N ARG A 348 -23.17 -26.64 0.48
CA ARG A 348 -23.03 -25.47 1.39
C ARG A 348 -21.85 -24.55 1.07
N SER A 349 -20.74 -25.11 0.61
CA SER A 349 -19.63 -24.33 0.02
C SER A 349 -19.85 -24.03 -1.46
N SER A 350 -20.78 -24.74 -2.12
CA SER A 350 -21.10 -24.58 -3.54
C SER A 350 -22.06 -23.44 -3.86
N SER A 351 -22.94 -23.02 -2.94
CA SER A 351 -23.91 -21.95 -3.23
C SER A 351 -23.27 -20.55 -3.30
N ALA A 352 -22.34 -20.26 -2.38
CA ALA A 352 -21.58 -19.02 -2.37
C ALA A 352 -20.68 -18.91 -3.61
N SER A 353 -19.98 -20.00 -3.98
CA SER A 353 -19.16 -20.06 -5.20
C SER A 353 -19.99 -20.06 -6.49
N HIS A 354 -21.21 -20.60 -6.46
CA HIS A 354 -22.14 -20.49 -7.58
C HIS A 354 -22.62 -19.04 -7.76
N SER A 355 -22.99 -18.36 -6.66
CA SER A 355 -23.43 -16.96 -6.72
C SER A 355 -22.34 -16.00 -7.20
N SER A 356 -21.06 -16.25 -6.86
CA SER A 356 -19.95 -15.46 -7.37
C SER A 356 -19.72 -15.71 -8.87
N LYS A 357 -19.80 -16.97 -9.32
CA LYS A 357 -19.73 -17.33 -10.75
C LYS A 357 -20.83 -16.65 -11.58
N LEU A 358 -22.06 -16.59 -11.06
CA LEU A 358 -23.17 -15.87 -11.72
C LEU A 358 -22.90 -14.36 -11.84
N LYS A 359 -22.38 -13.73 -10.78
CA LYS A 359 -22.02 -12.30 -10.81
C LYS A 359 -20.89 -12.02 -11.80
N VAL A 360 -19.88 -12.89 -11.82
CA VAL A 360 -18.75 -12.78 -12.76
C VAL A 360 -19.20 -13.00 -14.20
N ALA A 361 -20.14 -13.91 -14.47
CA ALA A 361 -20.72 -14.07 -15.81
C ALA A 361 -21.36 -12.78 -16.32
N LYS A 362 -22.21 -12.15 -15.51
CA LYS A 362 -22.82 -10.85 -15.85
C LYS A 362 -21.79 -9.74 -16.04
N LEU A 363 -20.76 -9.72 -15.21
CA LEU A 363 -19.65 -8.77 -15.31
C LEU A 363 -18.88 -8.93 -16.63
N VAL A 364 -18.57 -10.16 -17.02
CA VAL A 364 -17.84 -10.46 -18.26
C VAL A 364 -18.70 -10.19 -19.49
N ASP A 365 -19.98 -10.56 -19.48
CA ASP A 365 -20.87 -10.27 -20.61
C ASP A 365 -21.08 -8.74 -20.76
N GLY A 366 -21.16 -7.99 -19.66
CA GLY A 366 -21.14 -6.52 -19.68
C GLY A 366 -19.80 -5.93 -20.18
N TYR A 367 -18.67 -6.53 -19.83
CA TYR A 367 -17.36 -6.15 -20.36
C TYR A 367 -17.23 -6.43 -21.86
N LEU A 368 -17.72 -7.58 -22.33
CA LEU A 368 -17.78 -7.94 -23.76
C LEU A 368 -18.55 -6.89 -24.57
N GLN A 369 -19.65 -6.35 -24.04
CA GLN A 369 -20.42 -5.29 -24.71
C GLN A 369 -19.64 -3.98 -24.87
N GLU A 370 -18.78 -3.64 -23.91
CA GLU A 370 -17.96 -2.43 -23.97
C GLU A 370 -16.77 -2.59 -24.93
N ILE A 371 -16.07 -3.73 -24.90
CA ILE A 371 -14.95 -3.96 -25.82
C ILE A 371 -15.41 -4.28 -27.25
N ALA A 372 -16.63 -4.79 -27.44
CA ALA A 372 -17.20 -5.04 -28.76
C ALA A 372 -17.36 -3.78 -29.62
N ARG A 373 -17.33 -2.60 -28.99
CA ARG A 373 -17.36 -1.30 -29.69
C ARG A 373 -16.00 -0.91 -30.29
N ASP A 374 -14.94 -1.66 -29.99
CA ASP A 374 -13.60 -1.42 -30.51
C ASP A 374 -13.42 -2.15 -31.85
N VAL A 375 -13.20 -1.36 -32.91
CA VAL A 375 -12.98 -1.84 -34.29
C VAL A 375 -11.67 -2.65 -34.39
N ASN A 376 -10.72 -2.43 -33.50
CA ASN A 376 -9.43 -3.12 -33.53
C ASN A 376 -9.44 -4.42 -32.72
N LEU A 377 -10.57 -4.81 -32.11
CA LEU A 377 -10.66 -6.03 -31.30
C LEU A 377 -10.67 -7.28 -32.20
N PRO A 378 -9.67 -8.19 -32.09
CA PRO A 378 -9.69 -9.42 -32.88
C PRO A 378 -10.73 -10.42 -32.37
N LEU A 379 -11.37 -11.11 -33.31
CA LEU A 379 -12.40 -12.12 -33.04
C LEU A 379 -11.90 -13.23 -32.11
N SER A 380 -10.64 -13.63 -32.25
CA SER A 380 -10.02 -14.66 -31.40
C SER A 380 -10.04 -14.27 -29.91
N LYS A 381 -9.72 -13.00 -29.59
CA LYS A 381 -9.77 -12.50 -28.21
C LYS A 381 -11.21 -12.37 -27.71
N PHE A 382 -12.13 -11.93 -28.55
CA PHE A 382 -13.55 -11.85 -28.20
C PHE A 382 -14.13 -13.23 -27.83
N ILE A 383 -13.89 -14.25 -28.66
CA ILE A 383 -14.32 -15.62 -28.40
C ILE A 383 -13.66 -16.17 -27.14
N ALA A 384 -12.34 -15.96 -26.96
CA ALA A 384 -11.61 -16.49 -25.80
C ALA A 384 -12.18 -15.95 -24.47
N ILE A 385 -12.59 -14.68 -24.40
CA ILE A 385 -13.27 -14.11 -23.23
C ILE A 385 -14.67 -14.71 -23.05
N ALA A 386 -15.43 -14.86 -24.14
CA ALA A 386 -16.78 -15.44 -24.08
C ALA A 386 -16.76 -16.90 -23.59
N GLU A 387 -15.75 -17.68 -23.98
CA GLU A 387 -15.53 -19.06 -23.53
C GLU A 387 -14.87 -19.15 -22.15
N ALA A 388 -14.43 -18.02 -21.58
CA ALA A 388 -13.81 -18.01 -20.27
C ALA A 388 -14.80 -18.32 -19.12
N ILE A 389 -16.10 -18.13 -19.36
CA ILE A 389 -17.13 -18.35 -18.36
C ILE A 389 -17.84 -19.70 -18.59
N PRO A 390 -17.96 -20.56 -17.56
CA PRO A 390 -18.69 -21.82 -17.69
C PRO A 390 -20.16 -21.61 -18.07
N LEU A 391 -20.70 -22.50 -18.92
CA LEU A 391 -22.10 -22.40 -19.40
C LEU A 391 -23.12 -22.35 -18.26
N PHE A 392 -22.93 -23.13 -17.18
CA PHE A 392 -23.84 -23.13 -16.03
C PHE A 392 -23.89 -21.81 -15.26
N ALA A 393 -22.92 -20.91 -15.48
CA ALA A 393 -22.88 -19.59 -14.84
C ALA A 393 -23.70 -18.54 -15.62
N ARG A 394 -24.13 -18.85 -16.85
CA ARG A 394 -25.06 -18.04 -17.65
C ARG A 394 -26.46 -18.61 -17.51
N LEU A 395 -27.32 -17.92 -16.76
CA LEU A 395 -28.73 -18.30 -16.64
C LEU A 395 -29.52 -17.91 -17.89
N ASP A 396 -29.08 -16.84 -18.53
CA ASP A 396 -29.60 -16.20 -19.72
C ASP A 396 -28.43 -15.82 -20.64
N HIS A 397 -28.69 -15.83 -21.96
CA HIS A 397 -27.69 -15.49 -22.98
C HIS A 397 -27.91 -14.12 -23.62
N ASP A 398 -28.93 -13.37 -23.18
CA ASP A 398 -29.33 -12.10 -23.79
C ASP A 398 -28.19 -11.07 -23.81
N ASP A 399 -27.44 -10.95 -22.70
CA ASP A 399 -26.30 -10.03 -22.60
C ASP A 399 -25.13 -10.43 -23.51
N LEU A 400 -24.91 -11.73 -23.70
CA LEU A 400 -23.90 -12.27 -24.62
C LEU A 400 -24.32 -12.06 -26.08
N TYR A 401 -25.58 -12.36 -26.44
CA TYR A 401 -26.10 -12.11 -27.77
C TYR A 401 -26.07 -10.62 -28.11
N ARG A 402 -26.35 -9.74 -27.15
CA ARG A 402 -26.20 -8.30 -27.31
C ARG A 402 -24.74 -7.91 -27.57
N ALA A 403 -23.78 -8.51 -26.87
CA ALA A 403 -22.36 -8.26 -27.14
C ALA A 403 -21.95 -8.71 -28.55
N ILE A 404 -22.43 -9.88 -29.00
CA ILE A 404 -22.18 -10.40 -30.35
C ILE A 404 -22.80 -9.48 -31.41
N ASP A 405 -24.05 -9.06 -31.23
CA ASP A 405 -24.73 -8.13 -32.15
C ASP A 405 -23.99 -6.78 -32.27
N ILE A 406 -23.49 -6.24 -31.15
CA ILE A 406 -22.64 -5.03 -31.17
C ILE A 406 -21.36 -5.29 -31.96
N TYR A 407 -20.67 -6.40 -31.68
CA TYR A 407 -19.40 -6.74 -32.34
C TYR A 407 -19.56 -6.88 -33.85
N LEU A 408 -20.61 -7.57 -34.32
CA LEU A 408 -20.91 -7.77 -35.74
C LEU A 408 -21.44 -6.51 -36.46
N LYS A 409 -21.86 -5.49 -35.71
CA LYS A 409 -22.27 -4.19 -36.28
C LYS A 409 -21.10 -3.24 -36.47
N VAL A 410 -20.06 -3.40 -35.65
CA VAL A 410 -18.87 -2.53 -35.63
C VAL A 410 -17.77 -3.05 -36.56
N ASN A 411 -17.63 -4.38 -36.66
CA ASN A 411 -16.69 -5.09 -37.53
C ASN A 411 -17.44 -5.81 -38.65
#